data_AF-A0A3P7N0P6-F1
#
_entry.id   AF-A0A3P7N0P6-F1
#
_cell.length_a   1.000
_cell.length_b   1.000
_cell.length_c   1.000
_cell.angle_alpha   90.00
_cell.angle_beta   90.00
_cell.angle_gamma   90.00
#
_symmetry.space_group_name_H-M   'P 1'
#
loop_
_entity.id
_entity.type
_entity.pdbx_description
1 polymer ?
#
loop_
_entity_poly.entity_id
_entity_poly.type
_entity_poly.pdbx_seq_one_letter_code
_entity_poly.pdbx_strand_id
1 'polypeptide(L)'
;MAVVNNPREITTILDCIDSMVDVLQYLHESRRRRRTYVRPEHVPFLETRFRDFDEYLSSQTPESFLEYTRLYPGEFEVLFDHLGGRLHHASTHVAPIGARQRLCIFLR
;
A
#
# COMPACT_ATOMS: atom_id res chain seq x y z
N MET A 1 -21.46 -1.63 46.85
CA MET A 1 -20.18 -2.07 46.26
C MET A 1 -20.12 -3.58 46.38
N ALA A 2 -20.33 -4.32 45.29
CA ALA A 2 -20.30 -5.78 45.34
C ALA A 2 -18.84 -6.24 45.39
N VAL A 3 -18.44 -6.83 46.51
CA VAL A 3 -17.09 -7.37 46.68
C VAL A 3 -17.07 -8.71 45.94
N VAL A 4 -16.33 -8.79 44.85
CA VAL A 4 -16.11 -10.03 44.10
C VAL A 4 -15.28 -10.96 45.00
N ASN A 5 -15.97 -11.87 45.70
CA ASN A 5 -15.37 -12.79 46.69
C ASN A 5 -15.42 -14.25 46.24
N ASN A 6 -15.63 -14.52 44.95
CA ASN A 6 -15.56 -15.86 44.42
C ASN A 6 -14.16 -16.10 43.81
N PRO A 7 -13.27 -16.85 44.49
CA PRO A 7 -11.90 -17.05 44.02
C PRO A 7 -11.84 -17.73 42.64
N ARG A 8 -12.87 -18.51 42.28
CA ARG A 8 -12.97 -19.13 40.95
C ARG A 8 -13.23 -18.10 39.86
N GLU A 9 -14.10 -17.13 40.11
CA GLU A 9 -14.37 -16.04 39.16
C GLU A 9 -13.13 -15.17 38.97
N ILE A 10 -12.39 -14.89 40.04
CA ILE A 10 -11.13 -14.14 39.98
C ILE A 10 -10.11 -14.88 39.13
N THR A 11 -9.93 -16.19 39.33
CA THR A 11 -9.00 -16.99 38.50
C THR A 11 -9.42 -17.01 37.04
N THR A 12 -10.72 -17.18 36.75
CA THR A 12 -11.21 -17.15 35.36
C THR A 12 -11.00 -15.79 34.71
N ILE A 13 -11.19 -14.70 35.45
CA ILE A 13 -10.92 -13.34 34.96
C ILE A 13 -9.42 -13.17 34.66
N LEU A 14 -8.54 -13.67 35.52
CA LEU A 14 -7.09 -13.62 35.32
C LEU A 14 -6.67 -14.44 34.08
N ASP A 15 -7.19 -15.66 33.93
CA ASP A 15 -6.93 -16.51 32.75
C ASP A 15 -7.40 -15.84 31.44
N CYS A 16 -8.54 -15.13 31.48
CA CYS A 16 -9.03 -14.34 30.34
C CYS A 16 -8.10 -13.16 30.04
N ILE A 17 -7.59 -12.47 31.05
CA ILE A 17 -6.66 -11.34 30.87
C ILE A 17 -5.36 -11.84 30.24
N ASP A 18 -4.79 -12.93 30.73
CA ASP A 18 -3.55 -13.50 30.18
C ASP A 18 -3.74 -13.93 28.73
N SER A 19 -4.86 -14.58 28.41
CA SER A 19 -5.21 -14.93 27.03
C SER A 19 -5.36 -13.71 26.12
N MET A 20 -5.87 -12.59 26.64
CA MET A 20 -5.99 -11.34 25.88
C MET A 20 -4.63 -10.68 25.63
N VAL A 21 -3.66 -10.83 26.53
CA VAL A 21 -2.29 -10.32 26.35
C VAL A 21 -1.64 -10.97 25.13
N ASP A 22 -1.74 -12.30 25.00
CA ASP A 22 -1.20 -13.04 23.86
C ASP A 22 -1.86 -12.62 22.53
N VAL A 23 -3.18 -12.42 22.54
CA VAL A 23 -3.92 -11.93 21.37
C VAL A 23 -3.48 -10.51 21.01
N LEU A 24 -3.31 -9.62 21.99
CA LEU A 24 -2.86 -8.25 21.75
C LEU A 24 -1.41 -8.20 21.24
N GLN A 25 -0.53 -9.04 21.77
CA GLN A 25 0.84 -9.17 21.30
C GLN A 25 0.87 -9.72 19.87
N TYR A 26 0.12 -10.78 19.59
CA TYR A 26 -0.05 -11.31 18.24
C TYR A 26 -0.60 -10.24 17.29
N LEU A 27 -1.60 -9.45 17.68
CA LEU A 27 -2.14 -8.36 16.86
C LEU A 27 -1.14 -7.20 16.68
N HIS A 28 -0.29 -6.94 17.66
CA HIS A 28 0.77 -5.94 17.58
C HIS A 28 1.89 -6.37 16.63
N GLU A 29 2.30 -7.63 16.69
CA GLU A 29 3.31 -8.23 15.81
C GLU A 29 2.75 -8.50 14.40
N SER A 30 1.48 -8.88 14.32
CA SER A 30 0.71 -9.13 13.10
C SER A 30 0.08 -7.88 12.50
N ARG A 31 0.22 -6.71 13.14
CA ARG A 31 0.15 -5.42 12.43
C ARG A 31 1.31 -5.46 11.45
N ARG A 32 1.03 -6.06 10.29
CA ARG A 32 1.86 -6.13 9.09
C ARG A 32 2.70 -4.88 9.10
N ARG A 33 4.03 -5.03 9.24
CA ARG A 33 4.98 -3.99 8.83
C ARG A 33 4.49 -3.56 7.47
N ARG A 34 3.73 -2.46 7.41
CA ARG A 34 3.16 -1.99 6.15
C ARG A 34 4.41 -1.75 5.32
N ARG A 35 4.58 -2.53 4.26
CA ARG A 35 5.70 -2.31 3.33
C ARG A 35 5.65 -0.83 3.00
N THR A 36 6.67 -0.10 3.41
CA THR A 36 6.83 1.28 3.05
C THR A 36 6.93 1.28 1.53
N TYR A 37 5.87 1.73 0.87
CA TYR A 37 5.81 1.73 -0.58
C TYR A 37 6.96 2.54 -1.17
N VAL A 38 7.37 3.60 -0.48
CA VAL A 38 8.66 4.26 -0.68
C VAL A 38 9.44 4.11 0.61
N ARG A 39 10.66 3.56 0.53
CA ARG A 39 11.56 3.56 1.69
C ARG A 39 12.09 4.97 1.94
N PRO A 40 12.36 5.37 3.20
CA PRO A 40 12.81 6.73 3.53
C PRO A 40 14.01 7.22 2.71
N GLU A 41 14.92 6.31 2.36
CA GLU A 41 16.12 6.61 1.57
C GLU A 41 15.81 7.03 0.12
N HIS A 42 14.63 6.66 -0.39
CA HIS A 42 14.17 7.00 -1.72
C HIS A 42 13.33 8.28 -1.77
N VAL A 43 12.95 8.86 -0.63
CA VAL A 43 12.12 10.07 -0.55
C VAL A 43 12.77 11.28 -1.26
N PRO A 44 14.08 11.57 -1.10
CA PRO A 44 14.72 12.68 -1.79
C PRO A 44 14.74 12.55 -3.32
N PHE A 45 14.59 11.33 -3.83
CA PHE A 45 14.62 11.02 -5.27
C PHE A 45 13.22 10.84 -5.85
N LEU A 46 12.16 11.02 -5.06
CA LEU A 46 10.79 10.87 -5.59
C LEU A 46 10.53 11.87 -6.70
N GLU A 47 10.99 13.11 -6.52
CA GLU A 47 10.78 14.18 -7.49
C GLU A 47 11.46 13.87 -8.83
N THR A 48 12.69 13.34 -8.83
CA THR A 48 13.38 12.92 -10.05
C THR A 48 12.80 11.64 -10.65
N ARG A 49 12.42 10.65 -9.83
CA ARG A 49 11.84 9.39 -10.32
C ARG A 49 10.51 9.58 -11.04
N PHE A 50 9.72 10.58 -10.63
CA PHE A 50 8.49 10.95 -11.32
C PHE A 50 8.74 11.90 -12.49
N ARG A 51 9.74 12.78 -12.39
CA ARG A 51 10.17 13.63 -13.51
C ARG A 51 10.65 12.77 -14.69
N ASP A 52 11.46 11.76 -14.45
CA ASP A 52 11.88 10.79 -15.47
C ASP A 52 10.68 10.03 -16.06
N PHE A 53 9.63 9.80 -15.26
CA PHE A 53 8.45 9.04 -15.68
C PHE A 53 7.51 9.87 -16.56
N ASP A 54 7.24 11.10 -16.15
CA ASP A 54 6.49 12.06 -16.96
C ASP A 54 7.30 12.43 -18.21
N GLU A 55 8.63 12.53 -18.11
CA GLU A 55 9.53 12.73 -19.24
C GLU A 55 9.51 11.51 -20.19
N TYR A 56 9.48 10.28 -19.67
CA TYR A 56 9.36 9.04 -20.44
C TYR A 56 7.97 8.84 -21.07
N LEU A 57 6.91 9.31 -20.40
CA LEU A 57 5.57 9.37 -20.99
C LEU A 57 5.46 10.47 -22.04
N SER A 58 6.16 11.59 -21.83
CA SER A 58 6.20 12.72 -22.76
C SER A 58 7.20 12.55 -23.90
N SER A 59 8.09 11.55 -23.83
CA SER A 59 8.93 11.16 -24.95
C SER A 59 8.01 10.45 -25.95
N GLN A 60 7.56 11.21 -26.94
CA GLN A 60 6.52 10.82 -27.89
C GLN A 60 6.96 9.73 -28.89
N THR A 61 7.82 8.79 -28.50
CA THR A 61 8.18 7.61 -29.28
C THR A 61 7.36 6.42 -28.78
N PRO A 62 6.34 5.96 -29.53
CA PRO A 62 5.52 4.80 -29.17
C PRO A 62 6.33 3.56 -28.80
N GLU A 63 7.53 3.41 -29.38
CA GLU A 63 8.46 2.32 -29.13
C GLU A 63 9.01 2.33 -27.71
N SER A 64 9.30 3.51 -27.16
CA SER A 64 9.77 3.64 -25.77
C SER A 64 8.64 3.29 -24.81
N PHE A 65 7.44 3.80 -25.06
CA PHE A 65 6.27 3.46 -24.27
C PHE A 65 5.98 1.94 -24.29
N LEU A 66 6.12 1.31 -25.47
CA LEU A 66 6.01 -0.14 -25.66
C LEU A 66 7.12 -0.91 -24.93
N GLU A 67 8.36 -0.44 -24.97
CA GLU A 67 9.47 -1.08 -24.26
C GLU A 67 9.24 -1.12 -22.75
N TYR A 68 8.66 -0.04 -22.21
CA TYR A 68 8.42 0.12 -20.78
C TYR A 68 7.19 -0.62 -20.27
N THR A 69 6.06 -0.49 -20.97
CA THR A 69 4.76 -1.01 -20.51
C THR A 69 4.38 -2.34 -21.17
N ARG A 70 5.10 -2.76 -22.22
CA ARG A 70 4.73 -3.86 -23.13
C ARG A 70 3.39 -3.65 -23.84
N LEU A 71 2.88 -2.42 -23.87
CA LEU A 71 1.65 -2.02 -24.55
C LEU A 71 1.92 -0.83 -25.46
N TYR A 72 1.21 -0.74 -26.58
CA TYR A 72 1.13 0.52 -27.30
C TYR A 72 0.30 1.54 -26.50
N PRO A 73 0.50 2.86 -26.70
CA PRO A 73 -0.24 3.89 -25.99
C PRO A 73 -1.77 3.71 -26.05
N GLY A 74 -2.32 3.30 -27.19
CA GLY A 74 -3.75 3.05 -27.34
C GLY A 74 -4.24 1.83 -26.53
N GLU A 75 -3.46 0.75 -26.50
CA GLU A 75 -3.80 -0.44 -25.71
C GLU A 75 -3.77 -0.16 -24.22
N PHE A 76 -2.82 0.69 -23.79
CA PHE A 76 -2.73 1.15 -22.42
C PHE A 76 -3.97 1.96 -22.00
N GLU A 77 -4.44 2.91 -22.82
CA GLU A 77 -5.63 3.69 -22.48
C GLU A 77 -6.88 2.79 -22.41
N VAL A 78 -7.03 1.82 -23.31
CA VAL A 78 -8.12 0.83 -23.23
C VAL A 78 -8.06 0.03 -21.92
N LEU A 79 -6.88 -0.43 -21.52
CA LEU A 79 -6.69 -1.13 -20.24
C LEU A 79 -6.98 -0.21 -19.05
N PHE A 80 -6.54 1.04 -19.13
CA PHE A 80 -6.76 2.04 -18.10
C PHE A 80 -8.24 2.40 -17.95
N ASP A 81 -9.02 2.48 -19.03
CA ASP A 81 -10.47 2.73 -18.92
C ASP A 81 -11.20 1.60 -18.19
N HIS A 82 -10.77 0.35 -18.36
CA HIS A 82 -11.35 -0.80 -17.67
C HIS A 82 -10.96 -0.90 -16.18
N LEU A 83 -9.74 -0.46 -15.83
CA LEU A 83 -9.16 -0.67 -14.50
C LEU A 83 -9.05 0.60 -13.66
N GLY A 84 -9.05 1.78 -14.29
CA GLY A 84 -8.75 3.08 -13.70
C GLY A 84 -9.66 3.42 -12.53
N GLY A 85 -10.96 3.14 -12.68
CA GLY A 85 -11.95 3.31 -11.59
C GLY A 85 -11.74 2.37 -10.40
N ARG A 86 -11.01 1.26 -10.59
CA ARG A 86 -10.70 0.27 -9.53
C ARG A 86 -9.32 0.49 -8.91
N LEU A 87 -8.46 1.29 -9.55
CA LEU A 87 -7.17 1.70 -9.03
C LEU A 87 -7.34 2.80 -7.98
N HIS A 88 -8.10 2.51 -6.92
CA HIS A 88 -8.27 3.42 -5.79
C HIS A 88 -6.95 3.63 -5.05
N HIS A 89 -6.70 4.88 -4.66
CA HIS A 89 -5.56 5.25 -3.84
C HIS A 89 -5.90 5.01 -2.36
N ALA A 90 -5.12 4.17 -1.67
CA ALA A 90 -5.07 4.25 -0.22
C ALA A 90 -4.27 5.51 0.14
N SER A 91 -4.81 6.37 1.01
CA SER A 91 -4.18 7.61 1.48
C SER A 91 -2.96 7.33 2.38
N THR A 92 -1.97 6.63 1.85
CA THR A 92 -0.77 6.20 2.57
C THR A 92 0.51 6.73 1.94
N HIS A 93 0.40 7.56 0.90
CA HIS A 93 1.54 8.13 0.18
C HIS A 93 1.83 9.58 0.55
N VAL A 94 3.12 9.85 0.74
CA VAL A 94 3.69 11.20 0.88
C VAL A 94 3.75 11.95 -0.45
N ALA A 95 3.69 11.23 -1.58
CA ALA A 95 3.61 11.80 -2.93
C ALA A 95 2.46 11.11 -3.69
N PRO A 96 1.32 11.80 -3.94
CA PRO A 96 0.18 11.21 -4.63
C PRO A 96 0.52 11.06 -6.12
N ILE A 97 0.75 9.83 -6.55
CA ILE A 97 0.82 9.52 -7.97
C ILE A 97 -0.57 9.17 -8.49
N GLY A 98 -0.88 9.64 -9.70
CA GLY A 98 -2.15 9.38 -10.36
C GLY A 98 -2.32 7.90 -10.71
N ALA A 99 -3.56 7.50 -10.99
CA ALA A 99 -3.89 6.12 -11.34
C ALA A 99 -3.14 5.63 -12.60
N ARG A 100 -2.87 6.53 -13.56
CA ARG A 100 -2.07 6.22 -14.76
C ARG A 100 -0.63 5.88 -14.43
N GLN A 101 0.06 6.71 -13.64
CA GLN A 101 1.43 6.42 -13.22
C GLN A 101 1.50 5.09 -12.44
N ARG A 102 0.50 4.81 -11.60
CA ARG A 102 0.40 3.53 -10.89
C ARG A 102 0.28 2.33 -11.83
N LEU A 103 -0.55 2.44 -12.86
CA LEU A 103 -0.73 1.38 -13.84
C LEU A 103 0.57 1.16 -14.63
N CYS A 104 1.23 2.22 -15.10
CA CYS A 104 2.51 2.11 -15.78
C CYS A 104 3.59 1.47 -14.87
N ILE A 105 3.65 1.80 -13.58
CA ILE A 105 4.58 1.15 -12.63
C ILE A 105 4.26 -0.33 -12.45
N PHE A 106 2.97 -0.70 -12.45
CA PHE A 106 2.55 -2.09 -12.31
C PHE A 106 2.89 -2.95 -13.54
N LEU A 107 2.87 -2.34 -14.73
CA LEU A 107 3.13 -3.02 -16.00
C LEU A 107 4.63 -3.17 -16.34
N ARG A 108 5.51 -2.46 -15.63
CA ARG A 108 6.96 -2.61 -15.74
C ARG A 108 7.45 -3.92 -15.14
#